data_AF-Q6MPT9-F1
#
_entry.id   AF-Q6MPT9-F1
#
_cell.length_a   1.000
_cell.length_b   1.000
_cell.length_c   1.000
_cell.angle_alpha   90.00
_cell.angle_beta   90.00
_cell.angle_gamma   90.00
#
_symmetry.space_group_name_H-M   'P 1'
#
loop_
_entity.id
_entity.type
_entity.pdbx_description
1 polymer ?
#
loop_
_entity_poly.entity_id
_entity_poly.type
_entity_poly.pdbx_seq_one_letter_code
_entity_poly.pdbx_strand_id
1 'polypeptide(L)'
;MKSILLSLTLLLNVQAAFAWSVESAVGTGPRGEFQDTVTLYCRPDETLCQEVCKNQNSCWKEQELCFNCLGTTNPILRTVFTEIDRLYRTTQRVLPQTEVAKVFTKDHVFVAAKSIYNFYSAIDNQEVLARFQGLCPTGSGQPLIVLEKNKFQEPSRIKFIVCDGAGQYDQGMYVMEYNPQVETGNSSEIKVNSKP
;
A
#
# COMPACT_ATOMS: atom_id res chain seq x y z
N MET A 1 11.22 17.43 54.40
CA MET A 1 10.55 16.24 53.81
C MET A 1 9.43 16.70 52.90
N LYS A 2 9.71 16.97 51.62
CA LYS A 2 8.73 17.24 50.56
C LYS A 2 9.49 17.19 49.24
N SER A 3 8.86 16.57 48.23
CA SER A 3 9.24 16.60 46.81
C SER A 3 10.35 15.63 46.35
N ILE A 4 10.06 14.33 46.37
CA ILE A 4 10.64 13.36 45.42
C ILE A 4 9.53 12.36 45.05
N LEU A 5 8.60 12.75 44.17
CA LEU A 5 7.54 11.85 43.66
C LEU A 5 6.90 12.47 42.41
N LEU A 6 7.69 12.77 41.38
CA LEU A 6 7.16 13.32 40.12
C LEU A 6 8.15 13.14 38.96
N SER A 7 8.62 11.91 38.69
CA SER A 7 9.47 11.63 37.51
C SER A 7 9.41 10.17 37.02
N LEU A 8 8.28 9.47 37.15
CA LEU A 8 8.19 8.06 36.71
C LEU A 8 6.93 7.71 35.92
N THR A 9 6.37 8.65 35.17
CA THR A 9 5.21 8.41 34.29
C THR A 9 5.44 8.82 32.83
N LEU A 10 6.68 9.14 32.42
CA LEU A 10 6.99 9.64 31.06
C LEU A 10 7.59 8.59 30.10
N LEU A 11 7.50 7.29 30.38
CA LEU A 11 8.20 6.24 29.62
C LEU A 11 7.31 5.23 28.89
N LEU A 12 5.99 5.47 28.73
CA LEU A 12 5.07 4.47 28.16
C LEU A 12 4.35 4.88 26.86
N ASN A 13 4.84 5.91 26.16
CA ASN A 13 4.48 6.12 24.75
C ASN A 13 5.62 5.64 23.86
N VAL A 14 6.01 4.38 23.98
CA VAL A 14 6.66 3.69 22.87
C VAL A 14 5.54 3.49 21.84
N GLN A 15 5.37 4.48 20.97
CA GLN A 15 4.67 4.23 19.71
C GLN A 15 5.32 3.00 19.12
N ALA A 16 4.55 1.93 18.94
CA ALA A 16 5.01 0.71 18.32
C ALA A 16 5.55 1.09 16.94
N ALA A 17 6.86 1.33 16.85
CA ALA A 17 7.54 1.47 15.59
C ALA A 17 7.28 0.15 14.88
N PHE A 18 6.74 0.23 13.66
CA PHE A 18 6.61 -0.96 12.87
C PHE A 18 8.03 -1.50 12.67
N ALA A 19 8.17 -2.83 12.72
CA ALA A 19 9.46 -3.52 12.60
C ALA A 19 9.50 -4.37 11.33
N TRP A 20 8.79 -3.90 10.30
CA TRP A 20 8.72 -4.49 8.98
C TRP A 20 8.69 -3.42 7.88
N SER A 21 9.23 -3.77 6.72
CA SER A 21 9.07 -3.00 5.49
C SER A 21 8.76 -3.93 4.33
N VAL A 22 8.18 -3.37 3.28
CA VAL A 22 7.91 -4.03 2.03
C VAL A 22 8.46 -3.20 0.89
N GLU A 23 9.07 -3.87 -0.06
CA GLU A 23 9.58 -3.27 -1.28
C GLU A 23 8.98 -3.98 -2.49
N SER A 24 8.75 -3.22 -3.55
CA SER A 24 8.33 -3.74 -4.85
C SER A 24 9.44 -3.51 -5.87
N ALA A 25 9.75 -4.52 -6.66
CA ALA A 25 10.75 -4.44 -7.71
C ALA A 25 10.25 -5.09 -9.00
N VAL A 26 10.53 -4.44 -10.12
CA VAL A 26 10.30 -4.98 -11.47
C VAL A 26 11.57 -5.66 -11.93
N GLY A 27 11.48 -6.95 -12.25
CA GLY A 27 12.56 -7.76 -12.79
C GLY A 27 12.15 -8.47 -14.08
N THR A 28 12.99 -9.42 -14.50
CA THR A 28 12.71 -10.33 -15.61
C THR A 28 12.68 -11.77 -15.10
N GLY A 29 11.62 -12.49 -15.43
CA GLY A 29 11.43 -13.89 -15.10
C GLY A 29 12.27 -14.85 -15.95
N PRO A 30 12.19 -16.16 -15.68
CA PRO A 30 13.01 -17.17 -16.34
C PRO A 30 12.83 -17.30 -17.85
N ARG A 31 11.70 -16.82 -18.40
CA ARG A 31 11.38 -16.85 -19.83
C ARG A 31 11.51 -15.47 -20.48
N GLY A 32 12.10 -14.50 -19.79
CA GLY A 32 12.29 -13.12 -20.26
C GLY A 32 11.05 -12.24 -20.14
N GLU A 33 9.99 -12.71 -19.47
CA GLU A 33 8.82 -11.89 -19.15
C GLU A 33 9.15 -10.87 -18.06
N PHE A 34 8.55 -9.67 -18.10
CA PHE A 34 8.64 -8.76 -16.96
C PHE A 34 7.86 -9.31 -15.77
N GLN A 35 8.37 -9.07 -14.56
CA GLN A 35 7.81 -9.63 -13.33
C GLN A 35 7.89 -8.62 -12.19
N ASP A 36 6.75 -8.30 -11.58
CA ASP A 36 6.69 -7.53 -10.34
C ASP A 36 6.85 -8.50 -9.16
N THR A 37 7.78 -8.20 -8.28
CA THR A 37 8.05 -8.94 -7.04
C THR A 37 7.85 -8.03 -5.86
N VAL A 38 7.28 -8.58 -4.79
CA VAL A 38 7.13 -7.87 -3.52
C VAL A 38 7.83 -8.64 -2.43
N THR A 39 8.76 -7.96 -1.76
CA THR A 39 9.59 -8.54 -0.70
C THR A 39 9.21 -7.90 0.62
N LEU A 40 8.74 -8.73 1.55
CA LEU A 40 8.56 -8.36 2.94
C LEU A 40 9.89 -8.58 3.66
N TYR A 41 10.30 -7.59 4.43
CA TYR A 41 11.44 -7.66 5.34
C TYR A 41 10.96 -7.32 6.75
N CYS A 42 11.54 -7.98 7.73
CA CYS A 42 11.33 -7.63 9.13
C CYS A 42 12.65 -7.56 9.89
N ARG A 43 12.61 -6.90 11.04
CA ARG A 43 13.66 -7.04 12.04
C ARG A 43 13.76 -8.49 12.51
N PRO A 44 14.92 -8.92 13.00
CA PRO A 44 15.05 -10.20 13.69
C PRO A 44 14.00 -10.33 14.79
N ASP A 45 13.45 -11.54 14.94
CA ASP A 45 12.45 -11.92 15.95
C ASP A 45 11.06 -11.27 15.81
N GLU A 46 10.80 -10.56 14.71
CA GLU A 46 9.50 -9.94 14.47
C GLU A 46 8.42 -10.98 14.12
N THR A 47 7.32 -10.97 14.88
CA THR A 47 6.20 -11.92 14.74
C THR A 47 5.60 -11.95 13.33
N LEU A 48 5.60 -10.81 12.62
CA LEU A 48 5.02 -10.72 11.27
C LEU A 48 5.73 -11.67 10.31
N CYS A 49 7.06 -11.68 10.33
CA CYS A 49 7.84 -12.55 9.47
C CYS A 49 7.86 -14.00 9.98
N GLN A 50 7.69 -14.25 11.27
CA GLN A 50 7.45 -15.62 11.76
C GLN A 50 6.18 -16.20 11.15
N GLU A 51 5.10 -15.41 11.11
CA GLU A 51 3.81 -15.81 10.53
C GLU A 51 3.83 -15.89 9.00
N VAL A 52 4.39 -14.88 8.33
CA VAL A 52 4.33 -14.76 6.86
C VAL A 52 5.48 -15.50 6.17
N CYS A 53 6.69 -15.38 6.71
CA CYS A 53 7.93 -15.85 6.10
C CYS A 53 8.51 -17.13 6.74
N LYS A 54 7.74 -17.80 7.62
CA LYS A 54 8.14 -19.09 8.25
C LYS A 54 9.49 -19.01 8.98
N ASN A 55 9.64 -18.01 9.85
CA ASN A 55 10.85 -17.73 10.65
C ASN A 55 12.07 -17.20 9.86
N GLN A 56 11.88 -16.75 8.63
CA GLN A 56 12.90 -15.99 7.90
C GLN A 56 12.66 -14.49 8.10
N ASN A 57 13.73 -13.69 8.15
CA ASN A 57 13.63 -12.23 8.29
C ASN A 57 13.18 -11.52 7.00
N SER A 58 13.05 -12.26 5.90
CA SER A 58 12.45 -11.77 4.68
C SER A 58 11.86 -12.91 3.88
N CYS A 59 10.89 -12.58 3.05
CA CYS A 59 10.37 -13.46 2.02
C CYS A 59 9.77 -12.62 0.90
N TRP A 60 9.72 -13.19 -0.30
CA TRP A 60 9.19 -12.51 -1.46
C TRP A 60 8.05 -13.33 -2.06
N LYS A 61 7.17 -12.62 -2.78
CA LYS A 61 6.16 -13.23 -3.62
C LYS A 61 6.14 -12.57 -4.99
N GLU A 62 5.98 -13.40 -6.00
CA GLU A 62 5.67 -12.95 -7.35
C GLU A 62 4.27 -12.36 -7.33
N GLN A 63 4.13 -11.15 -7.87
CA GLN A 63 2.81 -10.63 -8.19
C GLN A 63 2.37 -11.37 -9.46
N GLU A 64 1.37 -12.23 -9.32
CA GLU A 64 0.83 -12.97 -10.47
C GLU A 64 0.51 -12.00 -11.60
N LEU A 65 1.14 -12.25 -12.75
CA LEU A 65 0.79 -11.62 -14.01
C LEU A 65 -0.66 -11.95 -14.28
N CYS A 66 -1.55 -10.99 -14.06
CA CYS A 66 -2.82 -11.02 -14.75
C CYS A 66 -2.47 -10.86 -16.24
N PHE A 67 -2.40 -11.97 -16.97
CA PHE A 67 -2.08 -12.02 -18.40
C PHE A 67 -3.05 -11.16 -19.23
N ASN A 68 -4.29 -11.02 -18.75
CA ASN A 68 -5.27 -10.11 -19.33
C ASN A 68 -5.12 -8.65 -18.86
N CYS A 69 -4.30 -8.39 -17.84
CA CYS A 69 -3.98 -7.05 -17.34
C CYS A 69 -2.83 -6.37 -18.07
N LEU A 70 -2.04 -7.10 -18.84
CA LEU A 70 -1.14 -6.49 -19.82
C LEU A 70 -1.99 -5.83 -20.91
N GLY A 71 -2.18 -4.51 -20.81
CA GLY A 71 -3.11 -3.73 -21.66
C GLY A 71 -4.53 -3.56 -21.09
N THR A 72 -4.73 -3.72 -19.77
CA THR A 72 -6.09 -3.85 -19.20
C THR A 72 -7.05 -2.68 -19.42
N THR A 73 -8.29 -3.07 -19.71
CA THR A 73 -9.53 -2.33 -19.45
C THR A 73 -9.95 -2.36 -17.97
N ASN A 74 -9.16 -2.95 -17.06
CA ASN A 74 -9.49 -3.08 -15.64
C ASN A 74 -9.64 -1.67 -15.02
N PRO A 75 -10.86 -1.30 -14.61
CA PRO A 75 -11.15 0.04 -14.16
C PRO A 75 -10.44 0.37 -12.84
N ILE A 76 -10.14 -0.63 -12.01
CA ILE A 76 -9.44 -0.44 -10.74
C ILE A 76 -8.00 -0.03 -10.98
N LEU A 77 -7.27 -0.75 -11.84
CA LEU A 77 -5.89 -0.38 -12.19
C LEU A 77 -5.84 0.99 -12.89
N ARG A 78 -6.81 1.29 -13.76
CA ARG A 78 -6.96 2.63 -14.34
C ARG A 78 -7.07 3.68 -13.24
N THR A 79 -8.02 3.52 -12.32
CA THR A 79 -8.20 4.44 -11.20
C THR A 79 -6.92 4.61 -10.39
N VAL A 80 -6.21 3.52 -10.08
CA VAL A 80 -4.94 3.56 -9.33
C VAL A 80 -3.92 4.49 -9.99
N PHE A 81 -3.74 4.42 -11.31
CA PHE A 81 -2.69 5.20 -11.98
C PHE A 81 -3.12 6.60 -12.43
N THR A 82 -4.43 6.81 -12.67
CA THR A 82 -4.92 8.06 -13.28
C THR A 82 -5.75 8.95 -12.36
N GLU A 83 -6.37 8.41 -11.30
CA GLU A 83 -7.37 9.18 -10.51
C GLU A 83 -7.37 8.89 -9.00
N ILE A 84 -6.39 8.14 -8.48
CA ILE A 84 -6.41 7.62 -7.11
C ILE A 84 -6.47 8.74 -6.05
N ASP A 85 -5.72 9.81 -6.27
CA ASP A 85 -5.62 11.00 -5.44
C ASP A 85 -6.86 11.90 -5.52
N ARG A 86 -7.68 11.74 -6.56
CA ARG A 86 -8.99 12.42 -6.65
C ARG A 86 -10.10 11.62 -5.97
N LEU A 87 -10.04 10.30 -6.06
CA LEU A 87 -11.13 9.41 -5.68
C LEU A 87 -10.98 8.77 -4.30
N TYR A 88 -9.75 8.66 -3.79
CA TYR A 88 -9.48 7.98 -2.53
C TYR A 88 -8.73 8.85 -1.54
N ARG A 89 -8.97 8.59 -0.25
CA ARG A 89 -8.24 9.21 0.85
C ARG A 89 -7.70 8.14 1.78
N THR A 90 -6.49 8.37 2.28
CA THR A 90 -5.90 7.55 3.32
C THR A 90 -6.43 7.98 4.67
N THR A 91 -6.97 7.05 5.43
CA THR A 91 -7.42 7.29 6.80
C THR A 91 -6.21 7.30 7.75
N GLN A 92 -6.39 7.85 8.95
CA GLN A 92 -5.38 7.74 10.01
C GLN A 92 -5.36 6.36 10.69
N ARG A 93 -6.24 5.43 10.27
CA ARG A 93 -6.30 4.09 10.84
C ARG A 93 -5.19 3.23 10.26
N VAL A 94 -4.20 2.92 11.08
CA VAL A 94 -3.17 1.93 10.78
C VAL A 94 -3.67 0.53 11.13
N LEU A 95 -3.40 -0.44 10.27
CA LEU A 95 -3.73 -1.83 10.53
C LEU A 95 -2.82 -2.42 11.60
N PRO A 96 -3.37 -3.22 12.54
CA PRO A 96 -2.56 -4.00 13.44
C PRO A 96 -1.79 -5.08 12.67
N GLN A 97 -0.65 -5.50 13.22
CA GLN A 97 0.24 -6.49 12.62
C GLN A 97 -0.45 -7.79 12.20
N THR A 98 -1.42 -8.27 12.99
CA THR A 98 -2.18 -9.49 12.67
C THR A 98 -3.09 -9.34 11.44
N GLU A 99 -3.53 -8.12 11.12
CA GLU A 99 -4.25 -7.82 9.88
C GLU A 99 -3.26 -7.67 8.72
N VAL A 100 -2.10 -7.06 8.94
CA VAL A 100 -1.01 -7.00 7.94
C VAL A 100 -0.58 -8.40 7.51
N ALA A 101 -0.39 -9.32 8.46
CA ALA A 101 -0.06 -10.72 8.19
C ALA A 101 -1.10 -11.39 7.26
N LYS A 102 -2.40 -11.13 7.50
CA LYS A 102 -3.49 -11.62 6.64
C LYS A 102 -3.44 -11.03 5.25
N VAL A 103 -3.03 -9.77 5.09
CA VAL A 103 -2.89 -9.14 3.77
C VAL A 103 -1.77 -9.80 2.98
N PHE A 104 -0.62 -10.08 3.60
CA PHE A 104 0.50 -10.72 2.92
C PHE A 104 0.24 -12.20 2.60
N THR A 105 -0.45 -12.93 3.48
CA THR A 105 -0.78 -14.36 3.30
C THR A 105 -1.98 -14.63 2.38
N LYS A 106 -2.89 -13.66 2.20
CA LYS A 106 -3.98 -13.75 1.21
C LYS A 106 -3.53 -13.26 -0.17
N ASP A 107 -4.30 -13.64 -1.18
CA ASP A 107 -4.12 -13.21 -2.57
C ASP A 107 -4.52 -11.73 -2.76
N HIS A 108 -3.64 -10.82 -2.34
CA HIS A 108 -3.69 -9.40 -2.66
C HIS A 108 -2.66 -9.05 -3.73
N VAL A 109 -2.98 -8.03 -4.52
CA VAL A 109 -2.04 -7.40 -5.46
C VAL A 109 -1.48 -6.14 -4.83
N PHE A 110 -0.18 -5.99 -4.90
CA PHE A 110 0.56 -4.81 -4.45
C PHE A 110 1.01 -4.06 -5.68
N VAL A 111 0.64 -2.78 -5.75
CA VAL A 111 0.92 -1.93 -6.91
C VAL A 111 1.80 -0.79 -6.45
N ALA A 112 3.01 -0.72 -7.01
CA ALA A 112 3.90 0.42 -6.88
C ALA A 112 3.61 1.45 -7.99
N ALA A 113 4.06 2.69 -7.79
CA ALA A 113 4.06 3.70 -8.87
C ALA A 113 4.87 3.20 -10.10
N LYS A 114 6.00 2.53 -9.83
CA LYS A 114 6.84 1.85 -10.82
C LYS A 114 6.44 0.37 -10.91
N SER A 115 5.32 0.10 -11.56
CA SER A 115 4.78 -1.24 -11.71
C SER A 115 4.53 -1.55 -13.19
N ILE A 116 4.69 -2.82 -13.57
CA ILE A 116 4.34 -3.29 -14.91
C ILE A 116 2.85 -3.15 -15.22
N TYR A 117 2.01 -2.90 -14.21
CA TYR A 117 0.58 -2.64 -14.39
C TYR A 117 0.27 -1.22 -14.89
N ASN A 118 1.26 -0.31 -14.92
CA ASN A 118 1.08 1.06 -15.40
C ASN A 118 1.17 1.14 -16.92
N PHE A 119 0.03 0.98 -17.61
CA PHE A 119 -0.07 1.15 -19.07
C PHE A 119 -0.40 2.58 -19.51
N TYR A 120 -0.68 3.47 -18.56
CA TYR A 120 -1.19 4.81 -18.84
C TYR A 120 -0.08 5.86 -18.89
N SER A 121 1.14 5.49 -18.48
CA SER A 121 2.30 6.38 -18.46
C SER A 121 3.59 5.55 -18.47
N ALA A 122 4.74 6.22 -18.64
CA ALA A 122 6.04 5.58 -18.51
C ALA A 122 6.23 5.00 -17.09
N ILE A 123 6.97 3.88 -16.99
CA ILE A 123 7.18 3.16 -15.73
C ILE A 123 7.87 4.02 -14.65
N ASP A 124 8.65 5.02 -15.06
CA ASP A 124 9.40 5.95 -14.21
C ASP A 124 8.74 7.34 -14.11
N ASN A 125 7.46 7.46 -14.49
CA ASN A 125 6.72 8.71 -14.45
C ASN A 125 6.65 9.28 -13.01
N GLN A 126 7.27 10.44 -12.81
CA GLN A 126 7.36 11.11 -11.51
C GLN A 126 6.02 11.66 -11.02
N GLU A 127 5.08 11.98 -11.90
CA GLU A 127 3.75 12.45 -11.54
C GLU A 127 2.92 11.34 -10.90
N VAL A 128 3.02 10.11 -11.40
CA VAL A 128 2.40 8.93 -10.77
C VAL A 128 2.99 8.69 -9.38
N LEU A 129 4.32 8.79 -9.25
CA LEU A 129 4.99 8.65 -7.95
C LEU A 129 4.52 9.73 -6.98
N ALA A 130 4.45 10.99 -7.42
CA ALA A 130 3.97 12.10 -6.59
C ALA A 130 2.52 11.91 -6.14
N ARG A 131 1.63 11.40 -7.01
CA ARG A 131 0.26 11.04 -6.61
C ARG A 131 0.22 9.99 -5.52
N PHE A 132 1.01 8.93 -5.65
CA PHE A 132 1.10 7.87 -4.63
C PHE A 132 1.64 8.42 -3.31
N GLN A 133 2.70 9.23 -3.37
CA GLN A 133 3.30 9.87 -2.20
C GLN A 133 2.31 10.81 -1.49
N GLY A 134 1.50 11.56 -2.24
CA GLY A 134 0.47 12.45 -1.69
C GLY A 134 -0.63 11.73 -0.91
N LEU A 135 -0.79 10.42 -1.07
CA LEU A 135 -1.72 9.61 -0.27
C LEU A 135 -1.12 9.22 1.10
N CYS A 136 0.19 9.32 1.28
CA CYS A 136 0.85 8.98 2.53
C CYS A 136 0.94 10.19 3.47
N PRO A 137 0.77 10.02 4.79
CA PRO A 137 0.91 11.12 5.75
C PRO A 137 2.29 11.80 5.71
N THR A 138 3.33 11.04 5.35
CA THR A 138 4.71 11.53 5.24
C THR A 138 5.01 12.22 3.91
N GLY A 139 4.17 12.04 2.88
CA GLY A 139 4.37 12.63 1.56
C GLY A 139 5.64 12.15 0.83
N SER A 140 6.27 11.07 1.28
CA SER A 140 7.57 10.61 0.78
C SER A 140 7.60 9.09 0.61
N GLY A 141 8.72 8.58 0.09
CA GLY A 141 8.95 7.13 -0.01
C GLY A 141 8.49 6.50 -1.33
N GLN A 142 8.31 5.18 -1.30
CA GLN A 142 7.75 4.39 -2.40
C GLN A 142 6.48 3.67 -1.96
N PRO A 143 5.33 4.36 -1.89
CA PRO A 143 4.10 3.76 -1.39
C PRO A 143 3.63 2.59 -2.26
N LEU A 144 3.02 1.60 -1.62
CA LEU A 144 2.39 0.47 -2.31
C LEU A 144 0.88 0.48 -2.07
N ILE A 145 0.10 0.52 -3.14
CA ILE A 145 -1.35 0.36 -3.07
C ILE A 145 -1.67 -1.14 -3.03
N VAL A 146 -2.53 -1.54 -2.09
CA VAL A 146 -2.96 -2.92 -1.91
C VAL A 146 -4.37 -3.09 -2.44
N LEU A 147 -4.53 -4.01 -3.38
CA LEU A 147 -5.78 -4.35 -4.03
C LEU A 147 -6.26 -5.73 -3.60
N GLU A 148 -7.55 -5.84 -3.28
CA GLU A 148 -8.23 -7.13 -3.16
C GLU A 148 -8.45 -7.74 -4.55
N LYS A 149 -8.20 -9.04 -4.66
CA LYS A 149 -8.59 -9.81 -5.84
C LYS A 149 -10.03 -10.33 -5.72
N ASN A 150 -10.72 -10.45 -6.85
CA ASN A 150 -12.01 -11.14 -6.93
C ASN A 150 -11.81 -12.67 -7.02
N LYS A 151 -12.92 -13.42 -7.14
CA LYS A 151 -12.91 -14.89 -7.31
C LYS A 151 -12.19 -15.38 -8.58
N PHE A 152 -11.93 -14.50 -9.53
CA PHE A 152 -11.20 -14.77 -10.77
C PHE A 152 -9.73 -14.32 -10.69
N GLN A 153 -9.24 -13.99 -9.49
CA GLN A 153 -7.87 -13.52 -9.24
C GLN A 153 -7.55 -12.16 -9.88
N GLU A 154 -8.57 -11.35 -10.23
CA GLU A 154 -8.38 -10.03 -10.82
C GLU A 154 -8.48 -8.91 -9.78
N PRO A 155 -7.72 -7.80 -9.91
CA PRO A 155 -7.88 -6.63 -9.04
C PRO A 155 -9.30 -6.09 -9.08
N SER A 156 -9.91 -5.94 -7.90
CA SER A 156 -11.35 -5.64 -7.77
C SER A 156 -11.66 -4.47 -6.85
N ARG A 157 -10.78 -4.17 -5.90
CA ARG A 157 -11.01 -3.08 -4.93
C ARG A 157 -9.71 -2.56 -4.35
N ILE A 158 -9.58 -1.23 -4.30
CA ILE A 158 -8.52 -0.55 -3.54
C ILE A 158 -8.88 -0.60 -2.05
N LYS A 159 -7.94 -1.05 -1.22
CA LYS A 159 -8.19 -1.29 0.21
C LYS A 159 -7.23 -0.57 1.13
N PHE A 160 -5.95 -0.70 0.84
CA PHE A 160 -4.92 -0.22 1.74
C PHE A 160 -3.81 0.47 0.95
N ILE A 161 -3.03 1.26 1.67
CA ILE A 161 -1.76 1.80 1.20
C ILE A 161 -0.70 1.49 2.24
N VAL A 162 0.48 1.06 1.79
CA VAL A 162 1.66 0.97 2.62
C VAL A 162 2.48 2.24 2.43
N CYS A 163 2.82 2.89 3.55
CA CYS A 163 3.56 4.14 3.57
C CYS A 163 4.81 4.02 4.44
N ASP A 164 5.86 4.73 4.05
CA ASP A 164 7.10 4.85 4.81
C ASP A 164 6.89 5.67 6.09
N GLY A 165 7.50 5.17 7.17
CA GLY A 165 7.65 5.81 8.46
C GLY A 165 9.07 6.36 8.68
N ALA A 166 9.46 6.50 9.94
CA ALA A 166 10.70 7.14 10.37
C ALA A 166 11.82 6.11 10.63
N GLY A 167 12.14 5.27 9.64
CA GLY A 167 13.32 4.41 9.72
C GLY A 167 13.28 3.14 8.89
N GLN A 168 14.38 2.39 8.98
CA GLN A 168 14.48 1.07 8.36
C GLN A 168 13.54 0.10 9.08
N TYR A 169 12.69 -0.55 8.28
CA TYR A 169 11.58 -1.40 8.74
C TYR A 169 10.44 -0.66 9.44
N ASP A 170 10.29 0.65 9.26
CA ASP A 170 9.16 1.39 9.84
C ASP A 170 8.18 1.73 8.73
N GLN A 171 7.26 0.82 8.40
CA GLN A 171 6.17 1.07 7.47
C GLN A 171 4.81 0.83 8.12
N GLY A 172 3.85 1.69 7.79
CA GLY A 172 2.46 1.55 8.20
C GLY A 172 1.58 1.12 7.03
N MET A 173 0.63 0.22 7.28
CA MET A 173 -0.44 -0.10 6.32
C MET A 173 -1.73 0.61 6.76
N TYR A 174 -2.22 1.52 5.93
CA TYR A 174 -3.36 2.39 6.24
C TYR A 174 -4.58 2.00 5.42
N VAL A 175 -5.77 2.17 6.01
CA VAL A 175 -7.02 1.97 5.27
C VAL A 175 -7.26 3.12 4.30
N MET A 176 -7.60 2.78 3.07
CA MET A 176 -8.05 3.73 2.05
C MET A 176 -9.57 3.71 1.90
N GLU A 177 -10.16 4.88 1.80
CA GLU A 177 -11.60 5.07 1.63
C GLU A 177 -11.90 5.80 0.32
N TYR A 178 -12.96 5.35 -0.36
CA TYR A 178 -13.49 6.05 -1.52
C TYR A 178 -14.15 7.34 -1.04
N ASN A 179 -13.57 8.48 -1.41
CA ASN A 179 -14.00 9.81 -1.03
C ASN A 179 -13.73 10.78 -2.21
N PRO A 180 -14.58 10.72 -3.25
CA PRO A 180 -14.40 11.52 -4.45
C PRO A 180 -14.46 12.99 -4.10
N GLN A 181 -13.42 13.74 -4.43
CA GLN A 181 -13.47 15.20 -4.34
C GLN A 181 -14.52 15.69 -5.34
N VAL A 182 -15.57 16.32 -4.82
CA VAL A 182 -16.55 17.02 -5.64
C VAL A 182 -15.93 18.36 -5.98
N GLU A 183 -15.49 18.53 -7.23
CA GLU A 183 -15.21 19.87 -7.74
C GLU A 183 -16.55 20.62 -7.75
N THR A 184 -16.76 21.50 -6.76
CA THR A 184 -17.88 22.45 -6.81
C THR A 184 -17.56 23.50 -7.86
N GLY A 185 -17.80 23.14 -9.13
CA GLY A 185 -18.00 24.11 -10.19
C GLY A 185 -19.33 24.82 -9.97
N ASN A 186 -19.34 26.14 -10.06
CA ASN A 186 -20.56 26.95 -10.06
C ASN A 186 -21.48 26.50 -11.22
N SER A 187 -22.40 25.58 -10.97
CA SER A 187 -23.76 25.52 -11.54
C SER A 187 -24.40 24.14 -11.30
N SER A 188 -25.58 24.19 -10.68
CA SER A 188 -26.76 23.32 -10.84
C SER A 188 -26.59 21.82 -11.16
N GLU A 189 -27.12 20.99 -10.26
CA GLU A 189 -27.46 19.56 -10.41
C GLU A 189 -26.30 18.55 -10.45
N ILE A 190 -25.84 18.14 -9.27
CA ILE A 190 -25.06 16.92 -9.10
C ILE A 190 -26.01 15.77 -8.73
N LYS A 191 -26.34 14.92 -9.71
CA LYS A 191 -26.88 13.57 -9.43
C LYS A 191 -25.74 12.68 -8.97
N VAL A 192 -25.71 12.36 -7.69
CA VAL A 192 -24.83 11.32 -7.14
C VAL A 192 -25.54 9.97 -7.26
N ASN A 193 -25.13 9.16 -8.22
CA ASN A 193 -25.37 7.71 -8.32
C ASN A 193 -24.25 7.18 -9.23
N SER A 194 -23.47 6.15 -8.92
CA SER A 194 -23.59 5.06 -7.97
C SER A 194 -22.18 4.49 -7.70
N LYS A 195 -21.98 3.97 -6.49
CA LYS A 195 -20.79 3.21 -6.06
C LYS A 195 -20.46 2.07 -7.06
N PRO A 196 -19.20 1.88 -7.48
CA PRO A 196 -18.77 0.70 -8.22
C PRO A 196 -18.74 -0.57 -7.34
#